data_AF-A0A2N2P6Y1-F1
#
_entry.id   AF-A0A2N2P6Y1-F1
#
_cell.length_a   1.000
_cell.length_b   1.000
_cell.length_c   1.000
_cell.angle_alpha   90.00
_cell.angle_beta   90.00
_cell.angle_gamma   90.00
#
_symmetry.space_group_name_H-M   'P 1'
#
loop_
_entity.id
_entity.type
_entity.pdbx_description
1 polymer ?
#
loop_
_entity_poly.entity_id
_entity_poly.type
_entity_poly.pdbx_seq_one_letter_code
_entity_poly.pdbx_strand_id
1 'polypeptide(L)'
;MNFWEKCLVLVKGRKKNKITLKRPVYCYILRCANQAYYVGWTMDIFRRTSQHNRGTGARYTKMNSPVELVYWETQSDKKTAQKRELVLKKLGHNKKHQLIYGNPKIMKPAFDPFQYEYYIVAPGRVNLLGEHVDYNGGPVLPAAIDRQMNISANPRKDNILHLKALDLTEETWISLDQLDEKIDVNGNPLPDWALYPAGIAWIAQKRSYPISGVDAIFTSNIPIGSGLSSSAAMEVGFAALWRELDGWKLDNLELAILCQQAENQYVGVNCGLMDQFASANGVVGSALYFNTNNLDWKAVNLPPSVSIVIADSKKRRSLSTSGYNDRRTSCEEAVAILKQNLPSINNLRDVTIHDFSQNSYMLNPIQFKRARHVVEECHRVDQAMESLSKNDIIQFGELMKQGHQSLKDLYEVSLPELDTLVNIANALPGCFGARLTGAGFGGCTVSLVEEKHAKNFVEQLKDGYKKATGIEADIYICKATQGVHVEWRKPS
;
A
#
# COMPACT_ATOMS: atom_id res chain seq x y z
N MET A 1 -8.05 -21.98 -19.37
CA MET A 1 -7.50 -20.63 -19.26
C MET A 1 -7.09 -20.41 -17.82
N ASN A 2 -5.78 -20.34 -17.53
CA ASN A 2 -5.32 -20.09 -16.16
C ASN A 2 -5.73 -18.66 -15.71
N PHE A 3 -5.72 -18.38 -14.40
CA PHE A 3 -6.09 -17.06 -13.86
C PHE A 3 -5.37 -15.92 -14.61
N TRP A 4 -4.11 -16.14 -14.99
CA TRP A 4 -3.26 -15.18 -15.70
C TRP A 4 -3.73 -14.84 -17.13
N GLU A 5 -4.15 -15.85 -17.88
CA GLU A 5 -4.72 -15.67 -19.21
C GLU A 5 -6.06 -14.92 -19.15
N LYS A 6 -6.87 -15.12 -18.09
CA LYS A 6 -8.09 -14.33 -17.84
C LYS A 6 -7.78 -12.86 -17.55
N CYS A 7 -6.81 -12.57 -16.69
CA CYS A 7 -6.42 -11.18 -16.38
C CYS A 7 -5.92 -10.42 -17.63
N LEU A 8 -5.10 -11.06 -18.47
CA LEU A 8 -4.58 -10.45 -19.70
C LEU A 8 -5.67 -10.14 -20.73
N VAL A 9 -6.72 -10.98 -20.82
CA VAL A 9 -7.86 -10.74 -21.71
C VAL A 9 -8.71 -9.58 -21.21
N LEU A 10 -8.94 -9.48 -19.89
CA LEU A 10 -9.75 -8.43 -19.27
C LEU A 10 -9.10 -7.03 -19.34
N VAL A 11 -7.77 -6.94 -19.20
CA VAL A 11 -7.03 -5.68 -19.27
C VAL A 11 -7.06 -5.04 -20.67
N LYS A 12 -7.04 -5.85 -21.75
CA LYS A 12 -6.98 -5.36 -23.14
C LYS A 12 -8.23 -4.58 -23.59
N GLY A 13 -9.32 -4.58 -22.81
CA GLY A 13 -10.60 -3.94 -23.15
C GLY A 13 -10.78 -2.47 -22.73
N ARG A 14 -9.86 -1.86 -21.97
CA ARG A 14 -10.03 -0.48 -21.45
C ARG A 14 -9.45 0.60 -22.38
N LYS A 15 -10.27 1.60 -22.74
CA LYS A 15 -9.86 2.76 -23.55
C LYS A 15 -8.81 3.60 -22.80
N LYS A 16 -7.62 3.74 -23.39
CA LYS A 16 -6.49 4.54 -22.86
C LYS A 16 -6.72 6.04 -23.07
N ASN A 17 -6.73 6.83 -22.00
CA ASN A 17 -6.60 8.28 -22.11
C ASN A 17 -5.11 8.66 -22.23
N LYS A 18 -4.77 9.39 -23.29
CA LYS A 18 -3.41 9.85 -23.59
C LYS A 18 -3.05 11.02 -22.67
N ILE A 19 -2.44 10.77 -21.51
CA ILE A 19 -1.91 11.82 -20.65
C ILE A 19 -0.55 12.25 -21.21
N THR A 20 -0.47 13.46 -21.76
CA THR A 20 0.80 14.10 -22.09
C THR A 20 1.39 14.65 -20.79
N LEU A 21 2.43 14.01 -20.26
CA LEU A 21 3.09 14.42 -19.02
C LEU A 21 3.76 15.79 -19.22
N LYS A 22 3.15 16.84 -18.63
CA LYS A 22 3.73 18.18 -18.58
C LYS A 22 4.79 18.23 -17.48
N ARG A 23 5.88 18.98 -17.72
CA ARG A 23 6.95 19.20 -16.74
C ARG A 23 6.37 19.68 -15.39
N PRO A 24 6.73 19.07 -14.25
CA PRO A 24 6.21 19.46 -12.95
C PRO A 24 6.69 20.86 -12.56
N VAL A 25 5.85 21.61 -11.84
CA VAL A 25 6.19 22.91 -11.26
C VAL A 25 6.01 22.82 -9.74
N TYR A 26 6.92 23.40 -8.97
CA TYR A 26 6.94 23.26 -7.52
C TYR A 26 6.65 24.59 -6.83
N CYS A 27 5.89 24.55 -5.74
CA CYS A 27 5.87 25.59 -4.73
C CYS A 27 6.63 25.10 -3.50
N TYR A 28 7.41 25.96 -2.84
CA TYR A 28 8.35 25.54 -1.80
C TYR A 28 8.53 26.56 -0.67
N ILE A 29 8.97 26.05 0.48
CA ILE A 29 9.35 26.85 1.65
C ILE A 29 10.79 26.50 2.04
N LEU A 30 11.61 27.54 2.18
CA LEU A 30 12.95 27.46 2.76
C LEU A 30 12.93 28.01 4.18
N ARG A 31 13.64 27.35 5.08
CA ARG A 31 14.01 27.89 6.39
C ARG A 31 15.35 28.61 6.26
N CYS A 32 15.36 29.90 6.53
CA CYS A 32 16.56 30.73 6.52
C CYS A 32 17.34 30.59 7.84
N ALA A 33 18.60 31.03 7.86
CA ALA A 33 19.45 30.97 9.06
C ALA A 33 18.84 31.70 10.27
N ASN A 34 18.09 32.78 10.03
CA ASN A 34 17.35 33.54 11.04
C ASN A 34 15.99 32.90 11.44
N GLN A 35 15.78 31.63 11.09
CA GLN A 35 14.54 30.86 11.30
C GLN A 35 13.30 31.39 10.55
N ALA A 36 13.42 32.44 9.73
CA ALA A 36 12.32 32.91 8.90
C ALA A 36 12.03 31.93 7.75
N TYR A 37 10.79 31.93 7.29
CA TYR A 37 10.37 31.12 6.14
C TYR A 37 10.30 31.96 4.86
N TYR A 38 11.10 31.58 3.87
CA TYR A 38 11.02 32.10 2.51
C TYR A 38 10.16 31.18 1.65
N VAL A 39 9.25 31.75 0.86
CA VAL A 39 8.34 30.98 -0.02
C VAL A 39 8.65 31.33 -1.47
N GLY A 40 8.73 30.32 -2.32
CA GLY A 40 8.93 30.50 -3.76
C GLY A 40 8.19 29.46 -4.60
N TRP A 41 8.32 29.60 -5.91
CA TRP A 41 8.01 28.55 -6.87
C TRP A 41 9.13 28.42 -7.90
N THR A 42 9.22 27.27 -8.54
CA THR A 42 10.26 26.98 -9.53
C THR A 42 9.90 25.72 -10.31
N MET A 43 10.49 25.55 -11.49
CA MET A 43 10.42 24.28 -12.23
C MET A 43 11.51 23.30 -11.78
N ASP A 44 12.46 23.77 -10.97
CA ASP A 44 13.59 23.01 -10.44
C ASP A 44 13.92 23.54 -9.04
N ILE A 45 13.48 22.81 -8.02
CA ILE A 45 13.51 23.23 -6.62
C ILE A 45 14.89 23.11 -5.99
N PHE A 46 15.69 22.16 -6.43
CA PHE A 46 17.04 21.94 -5.90
C PHE A 46 18.05 22.87 -6.54
N ARG A 47 17.99 23.09 -7.87
CA ARG A 47 18.76 24.17 -8.51
C ARG A 47 18.42 25.51 -7.86
N ARG A 48 17.14 25.77 -7.60
CA ARG A 48 16.72 27.03 -6.97
C ARG A 48 17.22 27.16 -5.54
N THR A 49 17.14 26.09 -4.74
CA THR A 49 17.69 26.05 -3.38
C THR A 49 19.21 26.24 -3.37
N SER A 50 19.92 25.58 -4.30
CA SER A 50 21.37 25.75 -4.50
C SER A 50 21.72 27.19 -4.90
N GLN A 51 20.95 27.82 -5.80
CA GLN A 51 21.11 29.24 -6.12
C GLN A 51 20.96 30.12 -4.88
N HIS A 52 19.95 29.85 -4.04
CA HIS A 52 19.77 30.58 -2.78
C HIS A 52 20.99 30.43 -1.85
N ASN A 53 21.54 29.21 -1.69
CA ASN A 53 22.72 28.96 -0.87
C ASN A 53 24.04 29.50 -1.46
N ARG A 54 24.16 29.57 -2.79
CA ARG A 54 25.29 30.19 -3.51
C ARG A 54 25.17 31.72 -3.60
N GLY A 55 24.14 32.32 -3.01
CA GLY A 55 23.91 33.77 -3.03
C GLY A 55 23.45 34.33 -4.38
N THR A 56 23.07 33.47 -5.34
CA THR A 56 22.53 33.84 -6.66
C THR A 56 20.99 33.73 -6.74
N GLY A 57 20.35 33.38 -5.61
CA GLY A 57 18.89 33.36 -5.45
C GLY A 57 18.29 34.73 -5.12
N ALA A 58 17.17 34.73 -4.41
CA ALA A 58 16.50 35.98 -3.98
C ALA A 58 17.37 36.81 -3.03
N ARG A 59 17.25 38.15 -3.08
CA ARG A 59 17.98 39.06 -2.18
C ARG A 59 17.77 38.70 -0.70
N TYR A 60 16.55 38.37 -0.31
CA TYR A 60 16.23 38.02 1.08
C TYR A 60 16.99 36.78 1.55
N THR A 61 16.99 35.70 0.76
CA THR A 61 17.71 34.47 1.13
C THR A 61 19.22 34.65 1.10
N LYS A 62 19.74 35.53 0.23
CA LYS A 62 21.18 35.86 0.19
C LYS A 62 21.64 36.51 1.49
N MET A 63 20.80 37.36 2.10
CA MET A 63 21.09 38.00 3.39
C MET A 63 20.88 37.06 4.59
N ASN A 64 20.24 35.91 4.39
CA ASN A 64 19.85 34.99 5.46
C ASN A 64 20.23 33.52 5.12
N SER A 65 21.35 33.35 4.42
CA SER A 65 21.94 32.04 4.12
C SER A 65 22.74 31.49 5.32
N PRO A 66 22.95 30.17 5.43
CA PRO A 66 22.40 29.13 4.57
C PRO A 66 20.89 28.98 4.74
N VAL A 67 20.25 28.46 3.71
CA VAL A 67 18.82 28.14 3.68
C VAL A 67 18.64 26.64 3.52
N GLU A 68 17.66 26.08 4.23
CA GLU A 68 17.28 24.67 4.18
C GLU A 68 15.93 24.55 3.48
N LEU A 69 15.78 23.63 2.52
CA LEU A 69 14.47 23.30 1.98
C LEU A 69 13.70 22.48 3.02
N VAL A 70 12.57 23.01 3.48
CA VAL A 70 11.78 22.39 4.56
C VAL A 70 10.38 21.96 4.13
N TYR A 71 9.90 22.40 2.97
CA TYR A 71 8.61 21.98 2.42
C TYR A 71 8.56 22.23 0.91
N TRP A 72 7.89 21.34 0.17
CA TRP A 72 7.51 21.57 -1.21
C TRP A 72 6.22 20.84 -1.57
N GLU A 73 5.59 21.28 -2.64
CA GLU A 73 4.44 20.62 -3.23
C GLU A 73 4.47 20.76 -4.76
N THR A 74 4.14 19.68 -5.46
CA THR A 74 4.04 19.64 -6.91
C THR A 74 2.73 20.27 -7.37
N GLN A 75 2.76 20.98 -8.50
CA GLN A 75 1.66 21.73 -9.09
C GLN A 75 1.57 21.38 -10.57
N SER A 76 0.33 21.34 -11.08
CA SER A 76 0.03 20.93 -12.46
C SER A 76 0.65 21.83 -13.53
N ASP A 77 0.85 23.11 -13.22
CA ASP A 77 1.44 24.10 -14.11
C ASP A 77 1.95 25.34 -13.35
N LYS A 78 2.61 26.24 -14.09
CA LYS A 78 3.14 27.51 -13.58
C LYS A 78 2.09 28.40 -12.94
N LYS A 79 0.89 28.47 -13.52
CA LYS A 79 -0.19 29.36 -13.03
C LYS A 79 -0.69 28.88 -11.68
N THR A 80 -0.80 27.57 -11.50
CA THR A 80 -1.22 26.92 -10.26
C THR A 80 -0.15 27.08 -9.18
N ALA A 81 1.13 26.91 -9.53
CA ALA A 81 2.24 27.15 -8.60
C ALA A 81 2.33 28.60 -8.11
N GLN A 82 2.09 29.58 -8.98
CA GLN A 82 2.07 30.99 -8.59
C GLN A 82 0.88 31.31 -7.66
N LYS A 83 -0.31 30.77 -7.94
CA LYS A 83 -1.46 30.90 -7.03
C LYS A 83 -1.14 30.31 -5.66
N ARG A 84 -0.51 29.15 -5.65
CA ARG A 84 -0.17 28.45 -4.41
C ARG A 84 0.91 29.17 -3.61
N GLU A 85 1.93 29.71 -4.27
CA GLU A 85 2.96 30.57 -3.66
C GLU A 85 2.33 31.76 -2.93
N LEU A 86 1.34 32.43 -3.53
CA LEU A 86 0.62 33.53 -2.91
C LEU A 86 -0.15 33.10 -1.65
N VAL A 87 -0.77 31.93 -1.68
CA VAL A 87 -1.47 31.36 -0.50
C VAL A 87 -0.46 31.10 0.62
N LEU A 88 0.65 30.42 0.32
CA LEU A 88 1.69 30.14 1.31
C LEU A 88 2.31 31.42 1.85
N LYS A 89 2.56 32.44 1.03
CA LYS A 89 3.09 33.74 1.49
C LYS A 89 2.20 34.40 2.54
N LYS A 90 0.87 34.31 2.37
CA LYS A 90 -0.13 34.86 3.31
C LYS A 90 -0.24 34.11 4.63
N LEU A 91 0.28 32.88 4.74
CA LEU A 91 0.28 32.15 6.00
C LEU A 91 1.24 32.82 7.01
N GLY A 92 0.76 33.03 8.24
CA GLY A 92 1.59 33.43 9.37
C GLY A 92 2.63 32.36 9.72
N HIS A 93 3.68 32.75 10.45
CA HIS A 93 4.81 31.87 10.80
C HIS A 93 4.35 30.54 11.43
N ASN A 94 3.48 30.57 12.43
CA ASN A 94 2.99 29.36 13.11
C ASN A 94 2.20 28.42 12.18
N LYS A 95 1.41 28.96 11.24
CA LYS A 95 0.68 28.15 10.25
C LYS A 95 1.62 27.51 9.23
N LYS A 96 2.69 28.21 8.83
CA LYS A 96 3.76 27.61 8.00
C LYS A 96 4.51 26.55 8.78
N HIS A 97 4.87 26.81 10.03
CA HIS A 97 5.52 25.83 10.90
C HIS A 97 4.67 24.57 11.08
N GLN A 98 3.36 24.71 11.29
CA GLN A 98 2.44 23.57 11.36
C GLN A 98 2.25 22.86 10.02
N LEU A 99 2.32 23.57 8.90
CA LEU A 99 2.33 22.95 7.56
C LEU A 99 3.60 22.11 7.34
N ILE A 100 4.75 22.60 7.80
CA ILE A 100 6.06 21.96 7.65
C ILE A 100 6.21 20.77 8.63
N TYR A 101 5.85 20.97 9.90
CA TYR A 101 6.16 20.03 11.00
C TYR A 101 4.93 19.43 11.68
N GLY A 102 3.73 19.96 11.44
CA GLY A 102 2.47 19.47 12.01
C GLY A 102 1.85 18.31 11.24
N ASN A 103 2.48 17.88 10.14
CA ASN A 103 2.17 16.67 9.41
C ASN A 103 3.48 15.86 9.34
N PRO A 104 3.62 14.71 10.03
CA PRO A 104 4.87 13.94 10.07
C PRO A 104 5.24 13.27 8.72
N LYS A 105 4.76 13.81 7.59
CA LYS A 105 4.82 13.27 6.23
C LYS A 105 5.83 13.93 5.29
N ILE A 106 6.83 14.61 5.83
CA ILE A 106 8.06 14.82 5.07
C ILE A 106 9.15 14.20 5.93
N MET A 107 9.24 12.86 5.87
CA MET A 107 10.51 12.24 6.23
C MET A 107 11.56 12.99 5.45
N LYS A 108 12.53 13.60 6.15
CA LYS A 108 13.79 13.93 5.51
C LYS A 108 14.21 12.63 4.80
N PRO A 109 14.38 12.64 3.47
CA PRO A 109 14.92 11.46 2.82
C PRO A 109 16.22 11.11 3.55
N ALA A 110 16.42 9.83 3.87
CA ALA A 110 17.57 9.37 4.66
C ALA A 110 18.93 9.67 3.95
N PHE A 111 18.85 10.10 2.70
CA PHE A 111 19.90 10.53 1.79
C PHE A 111 19.40 11.74 1.00
N ASP A 112 20.28 12.43 0.29
CA ASP A 112 19.88 13.46 -0.68
C ASP A 112 19.34 12.77 -1.95
N PRO A 113 18.01 12.77 -2.24
CA PRO A 113 17.48 12.19 -3.48
C PRO A 113 18.04 12.91 -4.72
N PHE A 114 18.66 14.08 -4.51
CA PHE A 114 19.51 14.92 -5.36
C PHE A 114 20.57 14.20 -6.19
N GLN A 115 21.15 13.17 -5.58
CA GLN A 115 22.23 12.37 -6.16
C GLN A 115 21.72 11.31 -7.13
N TYR A 116 20.40 11.11 -7.16
CA TYR A 116 19.75 10.07 -7.93
C TYR A 116 18.85 10.67 -9.02
N GLU A 117 18.80 9.99 -10.17
CA GLU A 117 17.99 10.41 -11.29
C GLU A 117 16.51 10.15 -11.08
N TYR A 118 16.15 9.22 -10.20
CA TYR A 118 14.78 8.83 -9.90
C TYR A 118 14.55 8.73 -8.39
N TYR A 119 13.38 9.14 -7.94
CA TYR A 119 12.86 8.91 -6.59
C TYR A 119 11.41 8.42 -6.68
N ILE A 120 11.18 7.20 -6.23
CA ILE A 120 9.89 6.52 -6.25
C ILE A 120 9.39 6.33 -4.83
N VAL A 121 8.09 6.53 -4.65
CA VAL A 121 7.39 6.27 -3.41
C VAL A 121 6.29 5.25 -3.66
N ALA A 122 6.31 4.15 -2.91
CA ALA A 122 5.29 3.10 -2.96
C ALA A 122 4.70 2.88 -1.55
N PRO A 123 3.39 3.07 -1.35
CA PRO A 123 2.77 2.90 -0.04
C PRO A 123 2.56 1.42 0.31
N GLY A 124 2.59 1.10 1.59
CA GLY A 124 1.96 -0.10 2.13
C GLY A 124 0.44 0.02 2.08
N ARG A 125 -0.25 -1.01 2.54
CA ARG A 125 -1.72 -1.04 2.50
C ARG A 125 -2.31 -1.70 3.74
N VAL A 126 -3.55 -1.35 4.03
CA VAL A 126 -4.38 -2.07 4.99
C VAL A 126 -5.68 -2.50 4.33
N ASN A 127 -6.20 -3.69 4.66
CA ASN A 127 -7.50 -4.13 4.17
C ASN A 127 -8.59 -3.75 5.17
N LEU A 128 -9.54 -2.91 4.77
CA LEU A 128 -10.60 -2.45 5.66
C LEU A 128 -11.74 -3.47 5.77
N LEU A 129 -11.99 -4.27 4.72
CA LEU A 129 -13.03 -5.31 4.68
C LEU A 129 -12.81 -6.28 3.52
N GLY A 130 -13.32 -7.51 3.61
CA GLY A 130 -13.17 -8.50 2.56
C GLY A 130 -11.85 -9.26 2.65
N GLU A 131 -11.56 -9.92 3.77
CA GLU A 131 -10.43 -10.86 3.82
C GLU A 131 -10.82 -12.20 3.25
N HIS A 132 -9.84 -12.93 2.70
CA HIS A 132 -10.02 -14.30 2.24
C HIS A 132 -11.09 -14.49 1.16
N VAL A 133 -11.56 -13.40 0.56
CA VAL A 133 -12.47 -13.41 -0.58
C VAL A 133 -11.73 -13.19 -1.90
N ASP A 134 -10.53 -12.61 -1.89
CA ASP A 134 -9.73 -12.27 -3.08
C ASP A 134 -9.42 -13.50 -3.96
N TYR A 135 -8.93 -14.59 -3.38
CA TYR A 135 -8.71 -15.86 -4.10
C TYR A 135 -9.99 -16.66 -4.33
N ASN A 136 -11.12 -16.24 -3.75
CA ASN A 136 -12.45 -16.76 -4.01
C ASN A 136 -13.23 -15.92 -5.05
N GLY A 137 -12.55 -14.99 -5.74
CA GLY A 137 -13.13 -14.11 -6.75
C GLY A 137 -14.00 -12.98 -6.18
N GLY A 138 -14.00 -12.78 -4.87
CA GLY A 138 -14.80 -11.77 -4.20
C GLY A 138 -14.17 -10.38 -4.16
N PRO A 139 -14.98 -9.35 -3.83
CA PRO A 139 -14.51 -7.99 -3.75
C PRO A 139 -13.77 -7.73 -2.44
N VAL A 140 -12.70 -6.94 -2.51
CA VAL A 140 -11.94 -6.46 -1.36
C VAL A 140 -12.04 -4.94 -1.24
N LEU A 141 -11.80 -4.41 -0.05
CA LEU A 141 -11.86 -2.96 0.23
C LEU A 141 -10.58 -2.45 0.94
N PRO A 142 -9.40 -2.53 0.32
CA PRO A 142 -8.17 -2.00 0.89
C PRO A 142 -8.03 -0.49 0.77
N ALA A 143 -7.11 0.09 1.54
CA ALA A 143 -6.61 1.44 1.37
C ALA A 143 -5.07 1.44 1.39
N ALA A 144 -4.45 2.16 0.46
CA ALA A 144 -3.04 2.52 0.57
C ALA A 144 -2.85 3.44 1.78
N ILE A 145 -1.85 3.18 2.62
CA ILE A 145 -1.59 3.96 3.82
C ILE A 145 -0.31 4.78 3.68
N ASP A 146 -0.21 5.84 4.47
CA ASP A 146 0.94 6.73 4.56
C ASP A 146 2.14 6.16 5.34
N ARG A 147 2.34 4.86 5.17
CA ARG A 147 3.59 4.14 5.42
C ARG A 147 4.09 3.70 4.07
N GLN A 148 5.34 3.99 3.72
CA GLN A 148 5.84 3.88 2.36
C GLN A 148 7.27 3.38 2.29
N MET A 149 7.55 2.69 1.18
CA MET A 149 8.86 2.40 0.64
C MET A 149 9.31 3.61 -0.20
N ASN A 150 10.56 4.00 -0.02
CA ASN A 150 11.22 5.12 -0.68
C ASN A 150 12.43 4.58 -1.43
N ILE A 151 12.45 4.67 -2.76
CA ILE A 151 13.52 4.14 -3.61
C ILE A 151 14.15 5.30 -4.37
N SER A 152 15.46 5.47 -4.29
CA SER A 152 16.20 6.40 -5.15
C SER A 152 17.21 5.65 -5.99
N ALA A 153 17.29 6.02 -7.27
CA ALA A 153 17.99 5.21 -8.24
C ALA A 153 18.64 6.00 -9.38
N ASN A 154 19.75 5.47 -9.89
CA ASN A 154 20.46 5.90 -11.09
C ASN A 154 20.51 4.76 -12.11
N PRO A 155 20.27 5.02 -13.40
CA PRO A 155 20.48 4.02 -14.44
C PRO A 155 21.96 3.66 -14.53
N ARG A 156 22.24 2.39 -14.78
CA ARG A 156 23.59 1.91 -15.11
C ARG A 156 23.67 1.52 -16.58
N LYS A 157 24.89 1.51 -17.11
CA LYS A 157 25.17 1.09 -18.49
C LYS A 157 25.45 -0.41 -18.63
N ASP A 158 25.77 -1.06 -17.53
CA ASP A 158 25.97 -2.50 -17.44
C ASP A 158 24.65 -3.20 -17.04
N ASN A 159 24.63 -4.53 -17.16
CA ASN A 159 23.48 -5.38 -16.82
C ASN A 159 23.43 -5.70 -15.31
N ILE A 160 23.81 -4.77 -14.46
CA ILE A 160 23.97 -5.00 -13.02
C ILE A 160 22.92 -4.23 -12.22
N LEU A 161 22.33 -4.88 -11.23
CA LEU A 161 21.51 -4.27 -10.19
C LEU A 161 22.34 -4.15 -8.92
N HIS A 162 22.71 -2.93 -8.53
CA HIS A 162 23.21 -2.63 -7.18
C HIS A 162 22.03 -2.21 -6.32
N LEU A 163 21.76 -2.97 -5.26
CA LEU A 163 20.64 -2.68 -4.37
C LEU A 163 21.16 -2.51 -2.95
N LYS A 164 20.83 -1.38 -2.32
CA LYS A 164 21.19 -1.08 -0.93
C LYS A 164 19.95 -0.87 -0.06
N ALA A 165 19.75 -1.76 0.91
CA ALA A 165 18.66 -1.76 1.87
C ALA A 165 19.09 -1.06 3.16
N LEU A 166 18.75 0.23 3.33
CA LEU A 166 19.26 1.04 4.44
C LEU A 166 18.82 0.54 5.81
N ASP A 167 17.56 0.14 5.95
CA ASP A 167 16.99 -0.28 7.24
C ASP A 167 17.58 -1.60 7.73
N LEU A 168 18.16 -2.39 6.81
CA LEU A 168 18.81 -3.67 7.10
C LEU A 168 20.33 -3.54 7.13
N THR A 169 20.89 -2.40 6.75
CA THR A 169 22.35 -2.20 6.58
C THR A 169 23.00 -3.22 5.64
N GLU A 170 22.25 -3.68 4.64
CA GLU A 170 22.67 -4.70 3.67
C GLU A 170 22.74 -4.12 2.25
N GLU A 171 23.56 -4.74 1.40
CA GLU A 171 23.58 -4.48 -0.03
C GLU A 171 23.86 -5.76 -0.83
N THR A 172 23.45 -5.78 -2.09
CA THR A 172 23.73 -6.88 -3.00
C THR A 172 23.91 -6.39 -4.43
N TRP A 173 24.58 -7.20 -5.23
CA TRP A 173 24.87 -6.97 -6.63
C TRP A 173 24.33 -8.14 -7.44
N ILE A 174 23.39 -7.90 -8.34
CA ILE A 174 22.68 -8.95 -9.08
C ILE A 174 22.94 -8.75 -10.56
N SER A 175 23.37 -9.80 -11.26
CA SER A 175 23.44 -9.78 -12.72
C SER A 175 22.06 -10.02 -13.32
N LEU A 176 21.62 -9.15 -14.23
CA LEU A 176 20.41 -9.36 -15.03
C LEU A 176 20.52 -10.62 -15.91
N ASP A 177 21.73 -11.09 -16.20
CA ASP A 177 21.95 -12.27 -17.04
C ASP A 177 21.81 -13.59 -16.26
N GLN A 178 21.71 -13.56 -14.92
CA GLN A 178 21.71 -14.73 -14.04
C GLN A 178 20.52 -14.76 -13.07
N LEU A 179 19.41 -14.09 -13.40
CA LEU A 179 18.25 -14.00 -12.50
C LEU A 179 17.63 -15.36 -12.17
N ASP A 180 17.60 -16.31 -13.10
CA ASP A 180 17.04 -17.65 -12.84
C ASP A 180 17.77 -18.40 -11.70
N GLU A 181 19.04 -18.08 -11.43
CA GLU A 181 19.87 -18.74 -10.41
C GLU A 181 19.61 -18.23 -8.98
N LYS A 182 18.98 -17.04 -8.83
CA LYS A 182 18.75 -16.37 -7.53
C LYS A 182 20.02 -16.19 -6.69
N ILE A 183 21.11 -15.81 -7.36
CA ILE A 183 22.42 -15.53 -6.74
C ILE A 183 22.87 -14.09 -7.01
N ASP A 184 23.80 -13.61 -6.18
CA ASP A 184 24.56 -12.39 -6.43
C ASP A 184 25.71 -12.63 -7.43
N VAL A 185 26.42 -11.57 -7.84
CA VAL A 185 27.57 -11.63 -8.77
C VAL A 185 28.76 -12.45 -8.24
N ASN A 186 28.78 -12.81 -6.96
CA ASN A 186 29.82 -13.63 -6.34
C ASN A 186 29.39 -15.10 -6.20
N GLY A 187 28.17 -15.45 -6.64
CA GLY A 187 27.63 -16.81 -6.53
C GLY A 187 26.94 -17.13 -5.19
N ASN A 188 26.73 -16.14 -4.32
CA ASN A 188 26.02 -16.35 -3.07
C ASN A 188 24.50 -16.27 -3.28
N PRO A 189 23.68 -17.05 -2.55
CA PRO A 189 22.23 -16.90 -2.59
C PRO A 189 21.80 -15.47 -2.28
N LEU A 190 20.81 -14.96 -3.01
CA LEU A 190 20.25 -13.64 -2.76
C LEU A 190 19.59 -13.56 -1.37
N PRO A 191 19.76 -12.44 -0.65
CA PRO A 191 18.95 -12.15 0.54
C PRO A 191 17.45 -12.19 0.22
N ASP A 192 16.62 -12.61 1.19
CA ASP A 192 15.17 -12.73 0.99
C ASP A 192 14.52 -11.45 0.45
N TRP A 193 14.96 -10.28 0.92
CA TRP A 193 14.45 -9.00 0.46
C TRP A 193 14.85 -8.69 -1.00
N ALA A 194 15.98 -9.20 -1.46
CA ALA A 194 16.48 -8.96 -2.82
C ALA A 194 15.75 -9.81 -3.87
N LEU A 195 15.08 -10.88 -3.44
CA LEU A 195 14.23 -11.71 -4.30
C LEU A 195 13.08 -10.92 -4.92
N TYR A 196 12.53 -9.92 -4.22
CA TYR A 196 11.43 -9.10 -4.73
C TYR A 196 11.84 -8.23 -5.94
N PRO A 197 12.83 -7.32 -5.85
CA PRO A 197 13.29 -6.56 -7.02
C PRO A 197 13.88 -7.45 -8.12
N ALA A 198 14.60 -8.52 -7.77
CA ALA A 198 15.10 -9.49 -8.75
C ALA A 198 13.96 -10.19 -9.49
N GLY A 199 12.87 -10.52 -8.79
CA GLY A 199 11.68 -11.12 -9.40
C GLY A 199 10.96 -10.19 -10.37
N ILE A 200 10.93 -8.89 -10.08
CA ILE A 200 10.43 -7.88 -11.01
C ILE A 200 11.29 -7.81 -12.27
N ALA A 201 12.62 -7.83 -12.11
CA ALA A 201 13.53 -7.87 -13.25
C ALA A 201 13.35 -9.14 -14.09
N TRP A 202 13.20 -10.28 -13.42
CA TRP A 202 13.01 -11.58 -14.05
C TRP A 202 11.71 -11.64 -14.85
N ILE A 203 10.58 -11.21 -14.26
CA ILE A 203 9.31 -11.23 -14.99
C ILE A 203 9.30 -10.21 -16.13
N ALA A 204 10.01 -9.08 -15.99
CA ALA A 204 10.19 -8.12 -17.07
C ALA A 204 10.88 -8.75 -18.29
N GLN A 205 11.97 -9.50 -18.07
CA GLN A 205 12.66 -10.24 -19.14
C GLN A 205 11.76 -11.30 -19.77
N LYS A 206 11.06 -12.12 -18.96
CA LYS A 206 10.13 -13.14 -19.47
C LYS A 206 8.99 -12.53 -20.30
N ARG A 207 8.61 -11.28 -20.02
CA ARG A 207 7.58 -10.52 -20.74
C ARG A 207 8.14 -9.63 -21.86
N SER A 208 9.45 -9.69 -22.11
CA SER A 208 10.15 -8.87 -23.11
C SER A 208 9.99 -7.36 -22.89
N TYR A 209 9.84 -6.93 -21.64
CA TYR A 209 9.98 -5.51 -21.31
C TYR A 209 11.47 -5.15 -21.29
N PRO A 210 11.86 -3.99 -21.85
CA PRO A 210 13.24 -3.52 -21.77
C PRO A 210 13.63 -3.33 -20.30
N ILE A 211 14.82 -3.74 -19.90
CA ILE A 211 15.28 -3.57 -18.53
C ILE A 211 16.75 -3.19 -18.49
N SER A 212 17.06 -2.09 -17.82
CA SER A 212 18.42 -1.62 -17.62
C SER A 212 18.95 -1.96 -16.23
N GLY A 213 20.27 -2.04 -16.11
CA GLY A 213 20.95 -2.05 -14.81
C GLY A 213 20.63 -0.79 -14.00
N VAL A 214 20.71 -0.91 -12.67
CA VAL A 214 20.37 0.18 -11.76
C VAL A 214 21.29 0.20 -10.55
N ASP A 215 21.61 1.39 -10.07
CA ASP A 215 22.11 1.61 -8.72
C ASP A 215 20.98 2.22 -7.90
N ALA A 216 20.45 1.45 -6.95
CA ALA A 216 19.28 1.83 -6.17
C ALA A 216 19.51 1.68 -4.66
N ILE A 217 19.12 2.72 -3.94
CA ILE A 217 19.09 2.76 -2.48
C ILE A 217 17.64 2.91 -2.01
N PHE A 218 17.26 2.20 -0.95
CA PHE A 218 15.90 2.29 -0.44
C PHE A 218 15.78 2.18 1.08
N THR A 219 14.68 2.72 1.60
CA THR A 219 14.27 2.68 3.01
C THR A 219 12.73 2.65 3.11
N SER A 220 12.21 2.06 4.17
CA SER A 220 10.79 1.85 4.42
C SER A 220 10.43 2.19 5.86
N ASN A 221 9.32 2.91 6.04
CA ASN A 221 8.68 3.04 7.35
C ASN A 221 7.44 2.13 7.50
N ILE A 222 7.26 1.18 6.57
CA ILE A 222 6.26 0.12 6.65
C ILE A 222 6.80 -0.96 7.59
N PRO A 223 6.14 -1.26 8.72
CA PRO A 223 6.60 -2.29 9.65
C PRO A 223 6.73 -3.65 8.96
N ILE A 224 7.93 -4.24 9.00
CA ILE A 224 8.24 -5.51 8.36
C ILE A 224 7.43 -6.64 9.00
N GLY A 225 6.83 -7.51 8.18
CA GLY A 225 6.12 -8.70 8.66
C GLY A 225 4.83 -8.41 9.44
N SER A 226 4.36 -7.16 9.45
CA SER A 226 3.15 -6.72 10.18
C SER A 226 1.85 -7.06 9.45
N GLY A 227 1.93 -7.47 8.18
CA GLY A 227 0.76 -7.65 7.33
C GLY A 227 0.31 -6.38 6.61
N LEU A 228 1.15 -5.33 6.57
CA LEU A 228 0.92 -4.06 5.86
C LEU A 228 1.55 -3.99 4.46
N SER A 229 1.91 -5.16 3.90
CA SER A 229 2.41 -5.35 2.53
C SER A 229 3.69 -4.60 2.18
N SER A 230 4.73 -4.76 3.01
CA SER A 230 6.07 -4.25 2.69
C SER A 230 6.66 -4.90 1.43
N SER A 231 6.37 -6.18 1.15
CA SER A 231 6.81 -6.87 -0.09
C SER A 231 6.17 -6.23 -1.31
N ALA A 232 4.84 -6.11 -1.34
CA ALA A 232 4.13 -5.48 -2.46
C ALA A 232 4.56 -4.03 -2.69
N ALA A 233 4.82 -3.25 -1.64
CA ALA A 233 5.34 -1.89 -1.79
C ALA A 233 6.74 -1.87 -2.44
N MET A 234 7.61 -2.83 -2.09
CA MET A 234 8.92 -2.99 -2.72
C MET A 234 8.78 -3.37 -4.21
N GLU A 235 7.99 -4.40 -4.49
CA GLU A 235 7.71 -4.88 -5.85
C GLU A 235 7.17 -3.78 -6.76
N VAL A 236 6.10 -3.11 -6.31
CA VAL A 236 5.43 -2.06 -7.07
C VAL A 236 6.35 -0.84 -7.22
N GLY A 237 7.14 -0.52 -6.19
CA GLY A 237 8.13 0.57 -6.24
C GLY A 237 9.20 0.32 -7.30
N PHE A 238 9.82 -0.86 -7.31
CA PHE A 238 10.82 -1.22 -8.31
C PHE A 238 10.23 -1.37 -9.72
N ALA A 239 9.02 -1.94 -9.84
CA ALA A 239 8.33 -1.99 -11.12
C ALA A 239 8.01 -0.59 -11.67
N ALA A 240 7.62 0.35 -10.80
CA ALA A 240 7.41 1.74 -11.19
C ALA A 240 8.71 2.45 -11.58
N LEU A 241 9.83 2.13 -10.91
CA LEU A 241 11.16 2.61 -11.30
C LEU A 241 11.51 2.20 -12.73
N TRP A 242 11.46 0.90 -13.06
CA TRP A 242 11.77 0.44 -14.41
C TRP A 242 10.75 0.86 -15.45
N ARG A 243 9.47 1.00 -15.08
CA ARG A 243 8.46 1.59 -15.97
C ARG A 243 8.89 2.98 -16.45
N GLU A 244 9.50 3.77 -15.59
CA GLU A 244 9.89 5.16 -15.88
C GLU A 244 11.26 5.26 -16.52
N LEU A 245 12.18 4.39 -16.11
CA LEU A 245 13.54 4.31 -16.63
C LEU A 245 13.56 3.73 -18.05
N ASP A 246 12.87 2.61 -18.26
CA ASP A 246 12.88 1.84 -19.51
C ASP A 246 11.59 2.00 -20.35
N GLY A 247 10.66 2.86 -19.90
CA GLY A 247 9.50 3.28 -20.68
C GLY A 247 8.43 2.19 -20.87
N TRP A 248 8.20 1.34 -19.86
CA TRP A 248 7.15 0.31 -19.93
C TRP A 248 5.77 0.95 -20.11
N LYS A 249 4.96 0.39 -21.00
CA LYS A 249 3.62 0.91 -21.31
C LYS A 249 2.54 0.22 -20.49
N LEU A 250 2.68 0.30 -19.16
CA LEU A 250 1.78 -0.30 -18.18
C LEU A 250 1.11 0.75 -17.31
N ASP A 251 -0.22 0.66 -17.18
CA ASP A 251 -0.93 1.38 -16.12
C ASP A 251 -0.66 0.75 -14.73
N ASN A 252 -1.16 1.37 -13.65
CA ASN A 252 -0.88 0.90 -12.29
C ASN A 252 -1.52 -0.46 -11.97
N LEU A 253 -2.61 -0.85 -12.64
CA LEU A 253 -3.24 -2.16 -12.46
C LEU A 253 -2.43 -3.23 -13.20
N GLU A 254 -2.02 -2.95 -14.44
CA GLU A 254 -1.10 -3.80 -15.20
C GLU A 254 0.22 -4.02 -14.46
N LEU A 255 0.74 -2.95 -13.83
CA LEU A 255 1.93 -3.02 -12.98
C LEU A 255 1.72 -3.94 -11.77
N ALA A 256 0.59 -3.80 -11.07
CA ALA A 256 0.26 -4.66 -9.93
C ALA A 256 0.16 -6.14 -10.32
N ILE A 257 -0.41 -6.45 -11.49
CA ILE A 257 -0.48 -7.82 -12.02
C ILE A 257 0.92 -8.38 -12.31
N LEU A 258 1.82 -7.55 -12.87
CA LEU A 258 3.21 -7.95 -13.11
C LEU A 258 3.93 -8.27 -11.78
N CYS A 259 3.74 -7.42 -10.77
CA CYS A 259 4.31 -7.62 -9.42
C CYS A 259 3.80 -8.91 -8.77
N GLN A 260 2.49 -9.16 -8.83
CA GLN A 260 1.89 -10.39 -8.32
C GLN A 260 2.46 -11.64 -9.01
N GLN A 261 2.79 -11.56 -10.31
CA GLN A 261 3.43 -12.67 -11.03
C GLN A 261 4.86 -12.91 -10.54
N ALA A 262 5.63 -11.87 -10.28
CA ALA A 262 6.96 -11.99 -9.69
C ALA A 262 6.90 -12.66 -8.31
N GLU A 263 5.98 -12.23 -7.43
CA GLU A 263 5.84 -12.81 -6.10
C GLU A 263 5.50 -14.31 -6.16
N ASN A 264 4.54 -14.68 -7.01
CA ASN A 264 4.09 -16.07 -7.15
C ASN A 264 5.14 -16.96 -7.83
N GLN A 265 5.74 -16.53 -8.94
CA GLN A 265 6.54 -17.39 -9.82
C GLN A 265 8.02 -17.34 -9.51
N TYR A 266 8.53 -16.19 -9.05
CA TYR A 266 9.93 -16.02 -8.74
C TYR A 266 10.18 -16.14 -7.24
N VAL A 267 9.49 -15.36 -6.40
CA VAL A 267 9.70 -15.43 -4.93
C VAL A 267 9.14 -16.74 -4.37
N GLY A 268 8.03 -17.23 -4.92
CA GLY A 268 7.39 -18.49 -4.52
C GLY A 268 6.30 -18.32 -3.47
N VAL A 269 5.76 -17.11 -3.29
CA VAL A 269 4.71 -16.81 -2.33
C VAL A 269 3.38 -16.71 -3.06
N ASN A 270 2.48 -17.68 -2.81
CA ASN A 270 1.17 -17.76 -3.45
C ASN A 270 0.18 -16.72 -2.89
N CYS A 271 0.16 -15.52 -3.48
CA CYS A 271 -0.65 -14.37 -3.04
C CYS A 271 -1.76 -13.98 -4.04
N GLY A 272 -2.82 -13.36 -3.51
CA GLY A 272 -3.83 -12.66 -4.33
C GLY A 272 -3.33 -11.31 -4.83
N LEU A 273 -4.13 -10.62 -5.64
CA LEU A 273 -3.74 -9.36 -6.30
C LEU A 273 -3.95 -8.11 -5.43
N MET A 274 -4.62 -8.23 -4.29
CA MET A 274 -5.06 -7.10 -3.46
C MET A 274 -3.91 -6.18 -3.02
N ASP A 275 -2.79 -6.77 -2.60
CA ASP A 275 -1.69 -6.04 -1.97
C ASP A 275 -1.00 -5.11 -2.97
N GLN A 276 -0.58 -5.67 -4.10
CA GLN A 276 0.01 -4.95 -5.21
C GLN A 276 -0.99 -3.96 -5.80
N PHE A 277 -2.26 -4.35 -5.94
CA PHE A 277 -3.31 -3.46 -6.44
C PHE A 277 -3.44 -2.22 -5.57
N ALA A 278 -3.58 -2.38 -4.25
CA ALA A 278 -3.77 -1.28 -3.32
C ALA A 278 -2.53 -0.38 -3.27
N SER A 279 -1.33 -0.96 -3.22
CA SER A 279 -0.07 -0.22 -3.25
C SER A 279 0.07 0.61 -4.54
N ALA A 280 -0.29 0.04 -5.69
CA ALA A 280 -0.17 0.72 -6.97
C ALA A 280 -1.28 1.76 -7.24
N ASN A 281 -2.52 1.49 -6.82
CA ASN A 281 -3.71 2.25 -7.24
C ASN A 281 -4.33 3.11 -6.12
N GLY A 282 -3.61 3.32 -5.00
CA GLY A 282 -4.02 4.20 -3.91
C GLY A 282 -4.56 5.55 -4.38
N VAL A 283 -5.61 6.02 -3.72
CA VAL A 283 -6.20 7.35 -3.93
C VAL A 283 -6.27 8.06 -2.58
N VAL A 284 -5.78 9.31 -2.53
CA VAL A 284 -5.76 10.12 -1.31
C VAL A 284 -7.16 10.18 -0.69
N GLY A 285 -7.25 9.87 0.61
CA GLY A 285 -8.50 9.93 1.36
C GLY A 285 -9.54 8.86 0.97
N SER A 286 -9.16 7.82 0.23
CA SER A 286 -10.12 6.81 -0.26
C SER A 286 -9.73 5.37 0.12
N ALA A 287 -10.74 4.54 0.35
CA ALA A 287 -10.64 3.09 0.19
C ALA A 287 -10.84 2.73 -1.29
N LEU A 288 -10.45 1.52 -1.67
CA LEU A 288 -10.50 1.04 -3.04
C LEU A 288 -11.35 -0.23 -3.09
N TYR A 289 -12.58 -0.12 -3.63
CA TYR A 289 -13.32 -1.32 -3.97
C TYR A 289 -12.62 -2.00 -5.12
N PHE A 290 -12.33 -3.29 -5.00
CA PHE A 290 -11.69 -4.06 -6.04
C PHE A 290 -12.30 -5.44 -6.16
N ASN A 291 -12.93 -5.71 -7.30
CA ASN A 291 -13.42 -7.02 -7.67
C ASN A 291 -12.29 -7.83 -8.32
N THR A 292 -11.77 -8.83 -7.60
CA THR A 292 -10.63 -9.63 -8.07
C THR A 292 -10.98 -10.58 -9.21
N ASN A 293 -12.27 -10.87 -9.45
CA ASN A 293 -12.72 -11.77 -10.51
C ASN A 293 -12.69 -11.10 -11.89
N ASN A 294 -13.09 -9.83 -11.98
CA ASN A 294 -13.20 -9.11 -13.26
C ASN A 294 -12.28 -7.87 -13.36
N LEU A 295 -11.52 -7.58 -12.31
CA LEU A 295 -10.59 -6.45 -12.19
C LEU A 295 -11.26 -5.06 -12.20
N ASP A 296 -12.57 -4.99 -12.01
CA ASP A 296 -13.28 -3.71 -11.83
C ASP A 296 -13.00 -3.14 -10.45
N TRP A 297 -12.71 -1.86 -10.42
CA TRP A 297 -12.38 -1.16 -9.19
C TRP A 297 -12.85 0.28 -9.23
N LYS A 298 -13.08 0.85 -8.04
CA LYS A 298 -13.38 2.27 -7.88
C LYS A 298 -12.89 2.76 -6.53
N ALA A 299 -12.43 4.01 -6.49
CA ALA A 299 -12.13 4.69 -5.24
C ALA A 299 -13.42 5.11 -4.54
N VAL A 300 -13.42 5.01 -3.21
CA VAL A 300 -14.54 5.35 -2.33
C VAL A 300 -14.00 6.24 -1.23
N ASN A 301 -14.49 7.47 -1.15
CA ASN A 301 -14.01 8.44 -0.17
C ASN A 301 -14.29 7.93 1.25
N LEU A 302 -13.26 8.00 2.09
CA LEU A 302 -13.43 7.91 3.53
C LEU A 302 -13.74 9.31 4.06
N PRO A 303 -14.62 9.46 5.07
CA PRO A 303 -14.89 10.75 5.67
C PRO A 303 -13.61 11.40 6.20
N PRO A 304 -13.35 12.70 5.93
CA PRO A 304 -12.11 13.36 6.39
C PRO A 304 -11.92 13.40 7.91
N SER A 305 -13.00 13.19 8.67
CA SER A 305 -13.02 13.12 10.13
C SER A 305 -12.62 11.74 10.68
N VAL A 306 -12.15 10.82 9.84
CA VAL A 306 -11.79 9.44 10.22
C VAL A 306 -10.29 9.23 10.04
N SER A 307 -9.65 8.72 11.08
CA SER A 307 -8.32 8.13 11.03
C SER A 307 -8.40 6.61 10.88
N ILE A 308 -7.40 6.04 10.20
CA ILE A 308 -7.16 4.60 10.19
C ILE A 308 -6.13 4.32 11.27
N VAL A 309 -6.47 3.53 12.30
CA VAL A 309 -5.53 3.13 13.35
C VAL A 309 -5.19 1.66 13.19
N ILE A 310 -3.90 1.36 13.11
CA ILE A 310 -3.40 0.00 12.91
C ILE A 310 -2.61 -0.41 14.14
N ALA A 311 -2.93 -1.55 14.74
CA ALA A 311 -2.20 -2.08 15.90
C ALA A 311 -1.57 -3.45 15.57
N ASP A 312 -0.25 -3.55 15.68
CA ASP A 312 0.52 -4.79 15.56
C ASP A 312 0.49 -5.55 16.89
N SER A 313 -0.10 -6.75 16.88
CA SER A 313 -0.21 -7.63 18.05
C SER A 313 1.14 -8.13 18.58
N LYS A 314 2.23 -7.95 17.82
CA LYS A 314 3.55 -8.57 18.01
C LYS A 314 3.55 -10.09 17.90
N LYS A 315 2.39 -10.72 17.68
CA LYS A 315 2.33 -12.14 17.32
C LYS A 315 2.64 -12.26 15.84
N ARG A 316 3.78 -12.88 15.56
CA ARG A 316 4.15 -13.25 14.20
C ARG A 316 3.48 -14.57 13.85
N ARG A 317 3.16 -14.73 12.58
CA ARG A 317 2.60 -15.97 12.05
C ARG A 317 3.59 -17.09 12.32
N SER A 318 3.13 -18.20 12.88
CA SER A 318 3.88 -19.45 12.72
C SER A 318 3.89 -19.76 11.22
N LEU A 319 5.07 -20.03 10.64
CA LEU A 319 5.30 -20.41 9.25
C LEU A 319 4.60 -21.73 8.83
N SER A 320 3.55 -22.16 9.53
CA SER A 320 2.66 -23.22 9.07
C SER A 320 1.81 -22.69 7.91
N THR A 321 2.38 -22.71 6.71
CA THR A 321 1.71 -22.51 5.42
C THR A 321 0.43 -23.36 5.27
N SER A 322 0.28 -24.41 6.08
CA SER A 322 -0.94 -25.22 6.19
C SER A 322 -2.18 -24.39 6.48
N GLY A 323 -2.17 -23.47 7.46
CA GLY A 323 -3.40 -22.79 7.89
C GLY A 323 -4.12 -22.01 6.77
N TYR A 324 -3.38 -21.27 5.96
CA TYR A 324 -3.92 -20.53 4.80
C TYR A 324 -4.35 -21.49 3.68
N ASN A 325 -3.51 -22.48 3.36
CA ASN A 325 -3.80 -23.45 2.30
C ASN A 325 -5.02 -24.30 2.64
N ASP A 326 -5.19 -24.73 3.89
CA ASP A 326 -6.35 -25.48 4.36
C ASP A 326 -7.66 -24.70 4.13
N ARG A 327 -7.64 -23.39 4.36
CA ARG A 327 -8.79 -22.51 4.11
C ARG A 327 -9.12 -22.42 2.63
N ARG A 328 -8.10 -22.27 1.79
CA ARG A 328 -8.25 -22.25 0.34
C ARG A 328 -8.83 -23.57 -0.18
N THR A 329 -8.22 -24.70 0.19
CA THR A 329 -8.69 -26.04 -0.19
C THR A 329 -10.14 -26.27 0.25
N SER A 330 -10.49 -25.89 1.49
CA SER A 330 -11.87 -26.01 1.99
C SER A 330 -12.88 -25.23 1.12
N CYS A 331 -12.49 -24.06 0.61
CA CYS A 331 -13.34 -23.25 -0.27
C CYS A 331 -13.46 -23.87 -1.67
N GLU A 332 -12.34 -24.36 -2.23
CA GLU A 332 -12.32 -25.03 -3.54
C GLU A 332 -13.18 -26.31 -3.54
N GLU A 333 -13.10 -27.10 -2.47
CA GLU A 333 -13.96 -28.28 -2.26
C GLU A 333 -15.44 -27.90 -2.13
N ALA A 334 -15.75 -26.83 -1.38
CA ALA A 334 -17.12 -26.36 -1.24
C ALA A 334 -17.71 -25.94 -2.60
N VAL A 335 -16.94 -25.27 -3.45
CA VAL A 335 -17.35 -24.93 -4.82
C VAL A 335 -17.62 -26.21 -5.65
N ALA A 336 -16.75 -27.21 -5.54
CA ALA A 336 -16.91 -28.47 -6.28
C ALA A 336 -18.22 -29.20 -5.91
N ILE A 337 -18.62 -29.15 -4.63
CA ILE A 337 -19.89 -29.74 -4.15
C ILE A 337 -21.09 -28.89 -4.61
N LEU A 338 -21.06 -27.58 -4.37
CA LEU A 338 -22.17 -26.68 -4.70
C LEU A 338 -22.46 -26.66 -6.21
N LYS A 339 -21.46 -26.87 -7.06
CA LYS A 339 -21.62 -26.98 -8.53
C LYS A 339 -22.61 -28.06 -8.98
N GLN A 340 -22.87 -29.09 -8.17
CA GLN A 340 -23.85 -30.13 -8.51
C GLN A 340 -25.27 -29.55 -8.63
N ASN A 341 -25.61 -28.55 -7.80
CA ASN A 341 -26.89 -27.86 -7.85
C ASN A 341 -26.80 -26.47 -8.51
N LEU A 342 -25.61 -25.87 -8.57
CA LEU A 342 -25.33 -24.54 -9.11
C LEU A 342 -24.28 -24.61 -10.23
N PRO A 343 -24.58 -25.18 -11.41
CA PRO A 343 -23.58 -25.51 -12.42
C PRO A 343 -22.86 -24.30 -13.04
N SER A 344 -23.39 -23.08 -12.87
CA SER A 344 -22.82 -21.85 -13.42
C SER A 344 -21.73 -21.21 -12.54
N ILE A 345 -21.59 -21.61 -11.26
CA ILE A 345 -20.63 -20.98 -10.36
C ILE A 345 -19.21 -21.40 -10.72
N ASN A 346 -18.26 -20.49 -10.62
CA ASN A 346 -16.84 -20.76 -10.78
C ASN A 346 -16.10 -20.73 -9.44
N ASN A 347 -16.57 -19.89 -8.53
CA ASN A 347 -16.02 -19.68 -7.20
C ASN A 347 -17.16 -19.29 -6.23
N LEU A 348 -16.83 -19.07 -4.96
CA LEU A 348 -17.82 -18.74 -3.93
C LEU A 348 -18.43 -17.33 -4.10
N ARG A 349 -17.79 -16.40 -4.82
CA ARG A 349 -18.38 -15.08 -5.12
C ARG A 349 -19.64 -15.18 -5.99
N ASP A 350 -19.73 -16.21 -6.83
CA ASP A 350 -20.88 -16.45 -7.69
C ASP A 350 -22.11 -16.99 -6.93
N VAL A 351 -21.94 -17.40 -5.67
CA VAL A 351 -23.00 -17.96 -4.83
C VAL A 351 -23.70 -16.83 -4.06
N THR A 352 -25.01 -16.67 -4.25
CA THR A 352 -25.79 -15.69 -3.47
C THR A 352 -26.10 -16.21 -2.07
N ILE A 353 -26.50 -15.33 -1.14
CA ILE A 353 -26.95 -15.71 0.21
C ILE A 353 -28.12 -16.71 0.12
N HIS A 354 -29.04 -16.48 -0.82
CA HIS A 354 -30.18 -17.37 -1.07
C HIS A 354 -29.70 -18.75 -1.55
N ASP A 355 -28.86 -18.80 -2.58
CA ASP A 355 -28.35 -20.06 -3.12
C ASP A 355 -27.55 -20.83 -2.08
N PHE A 356 -26.74 -20.13 -1.28
CA PHE A 356 -26.02 -20.74 -0.17
C PHE A 356 -26.99 -21.36 0.84
N SER A 357 -28.03 -20.63 1.27
CA SER A 357 -29.02 -21.15 2.23
C SER A 357 -29.73 -22.42 1.74
N GLN A 358 -29.99 -22.51 0.43
CA GLN A 358 -30.68 -23.65 -0.17
C GLN A 358 -29.77 -24.86 -0.37
N ASN A 359 -28.45 -24.67 -0.49
CA ASN A 359 -27.52 -25.74 -0.89
C ASN A 359 -26.47 -26.08 0.18
N SER A 360 -26.37 -25.28 1.25
CA SER A 360 -25.32 -25.43 2.26
C SER A 360 -25.41 -26.74 3.06
N TYR A 361 -26.56 -27.42 3.03
CA TYR A 361 -26.76 -28.74 3.65
C TYR A 361 -25.87 -29.83 3.05
N MET A 362 -25.34 -29.61 1.84
CA MET A 362 -24.44 -30.54 1.16
C MET A 362 -23.00 -30.47 1.68
N LEU A 363 -22.65 -29.40 2.39
CA LEU A 363 -21.29 -29.14 2.84
C LEU A 363 -21.05 -29.79 4.20
N ASN A 364 -19.86 -30.35 4.40
CA ASN A 364 -19.47 -30.78 5.75
C ASN A 364 -19.29 -29.57 6.69
N PRO A 365 -19.22 -29.76 8.01
CA PRO A 365 -19.18 -28.63 8.96
C PRO A 365 -18.04 -27.61 8.73
N ILE A 366 -16.87 -28.06 8.28
CA ILE A 366 -15.73 -27.18 8.01
C ILE A 366 -15.97 -26.38 6.73
N GLN A 367 -16.30 -27.08 5.64
CA GLN A 367 -16.62 -26.46 4.34
C GLN A 367 -17.77 -25.46 4.46
N PHE A 368 -18.83 -25.82 5.21
CA PHE A 368 -19.96 -24.95 5.52
C PHE A 368 -19.49 -23.64 6.14
N LYS A 369 -18.69 -23.70 7.22
CA LYS A 369 -18.20 -22.51 7.91
C LYS A 369 -17.34 -21.64 7.00
N ARG A 370 -16.39 -22.23 6.25
CA ARG A 370 -15.50 -21.46 5.35
C ARG A 370 -16.27 -20.82 4.20
N ALA A 371 -17.16 -21.57 3.56
CA ALA A 371 -17.97 -21.07 2.46
C ALA A 371 -18.94 -19.99 2.94
N ARG A 372 -19.57 -20.17 4.11
CA ARG A 372 -20.45 -19.17 4.71
C ARG A 372 -19.74 -17.84 4.95
N HIS A 373 -18.54 -17.87 5.53
CA HIS A 373 -17.72 -16.66 5.69
C HIS A 373 -17.55 -15.93 4.36
N VAL A 374 -17.10 -16.64 3.32
CA VAL A 374 -16.79 -16.01 2.02
C VAL A 374 -18.04 -15.42 1.37
N VAL A 375 -19.16 -16.15 1.35
CA VAL A 375 -20.42 -15.67 0.76
C VAL A 375 -20.94 -14.45 1.52
N GLU A 376 -20.98 -14.51 2.86
CA GLU A 376 -21.44 -13.40 3.69
C GLU A 376 -20.49 -12.20 3.63
N GLU A 377 -19.18 -12.41 3.57
CA GLU A 377 -18.19 -11.33 3.51
C GLU A 377 -18.21 -10.62 2.15
N CYS A 378 -18.44 -11.34 1.04
CA CYS A 378 -18.68 -10.71 -0.27
C CYS A 378 -19.89 -9.77 -0.21
N HIS A 379 -21.00 -10.25 0.38
CA HIS A 379 -22.19 -9.42 0.57
C HIS A 379 -21.92 -8.23 1.50
N ARG A 380 -21.13 -8.43 2.56
CA ARG A 380 -20.75 -7.40 3.51
C ARG A 380 -19.96 -6.27 2.86
N VAL A 381 -19.07 -6.60 1.93
CA VAL A 381 -18.34 -5.59 1.13
C VAL A 381 -19.32 -4.82 0.25
N ASP A 382 -20.29 -5.49 -0.40
CA ASP A 382 -21.32 -4.80 -1.18
C ASP A 382 -22.16 -3.83 -0.29
N GLN A 383 -22.51 -4.23 0.94
CA GLN A 383 -23.19 -3.37 1.92
C GLN A 383 -22.31 -2.20 2.41
N ALA A 384 -21.00 -2.42 2.56
CA ALA A 384 -20.06 -1.38 2.93
C ALA A 384 -19.97 -0.29 1.86
N MET A 385 -20.04 -0.69 0.58
CA MET A 385 -20.09 0.24 -0.54
C MET A 385 -21.32 1.14 -0.50
N GLU A 386 -22.47 0.58 -0.17
CA GLU A 386 -23.69 1.36 0.02
C GLU A 386 -23.56 2.32 1.21
N SER A 387 -23.04 1.85 2.34
CA SER A 387 -22.86 2.65 3.56
C SER A 387 -21.93 3.84 3.32
N LEU A 388 -20.76 3.61 2.71
CA LEU A 388 -19.80 4.66 2.38
C LEU A 388 -20.35 5.66 1.35
N SER A 389 -21.16 5.19 0.38
CA SER A 389 -21.80 6.10 -0.58
C SER A 389 -22.78 7.09 0.06
N LYS A 390 -23.35 6.71 1.22
CA LYS A 390 -24.24 7.54 2.04
C LYS A 390 -23.50 8.30 3.16
N ASN A 391 -22.16 8.23 3.20
CA ASN A 391 -21.31 8.71 4.30
C ASN A 391 -21.68 8.12 5.68
N ASP A 392 -22.27 6.93 5.72
CA ASP A 392 -22.64 6.22 6.95
C ASP A 392 -21.45 5.42 7.48
N ILE A 393 -20.53 6.13 8.12
CA ILE A 393 -19.33 5.53 8.71
C ILE A 393 -19.65 4.62 9.90
N ILE A 394 -20.77 4.87 10.58
CA ILE A 394 -21.21 4.08 11.73
C ILE A 394 -21.60 2.68 11.24
N GLN A 395 -22.45 2.62 10.20
CA GLN A 395 -22.83 1.34 9.59
C GLN A 395 -21.62 0.62 8.99
N PHE A 396 -20.66 1.34 8.39
CA PHE A 396 -19.42 0.70 7.92
C PHE A 396 -18.60 0.11 9.08
N GLY A 397 -18.51 0.82 10.21
CA GLY A 397 -17.88 0.32 11.42
C GLY A 397 -18.54 -0.95 11.97
N GLU A 398 -19.88 -1.02 11.96
CA GLU A 398 -20.62 -2.24 12.34
C GLU A 398 -20.32 -3.40 11.39
N LEU A 399 -20.21 -3.15 10.09
CA LEU A 399 -19.80 -4.17 9.12
C LEU A 399 -18.38 -4.66 9.40
N MET A 400 -17.44 -3.78 9.78
CA MET A 400 -16.10 -4.23 10.19
C MET A 400 -16.13 -5.17 11.41
N LYS A 401 -16.94 -4.85 12.42
CA LYS A 401 -17.12 -5.71 13.62
C LYS A 401 -17.68 -7.09 13.24
N GLN A 402 -18.71 -7.11 12.40
CA GLN A 402 -19.29 -8.36 11.90
C GLN A 402 -18.29 -9.18 11.07
N GLY A 403 -17.47 -8.51 10.25
CA GLY A 403 -16.39 -9.15 9.50
C GLY A 403 -15.35 -9.79 10.42
N HIS A 404 -14.98 -9.13 11.54
CA HIS A 404 -14.11 -9.75 12.55
C HIS A 404 -14.73 -11.00 13.17
N GLN A 405 -16.00 -10.93 13.59
CA GLN A 405 -16.69 -12.08 14.17
C GLN A 405 -16.73 -13.26 13.19
N SER A 406 -17.00 -12.98 11.91
CA SER A 406 -16.97 -13.98 10.85
C SER A 406 -15.59 -14.62 10.70
N LEU A 407 -14.52 -13.83 10.71
CA LEU A 407 -13.14 -14.34 10.63
C LEU A 407 -12.72 -15.16 11.85
N LYS A 408 -13.26 -14.82 13.02
CA LYS A 408 -13.01 -15.55 14.27
C LYS A 408 -13.78 -16.87 14.31
N ASP A 409 -15.09 -16.86 14.10
CA ASP A 409 -15.95 -18.01 14.38
C ASP A 409 -16.18 -18.91 13.16
N LEU A 410 -16.28 -18.31 11.97
CA LEU A 410 -16.56 -19.03 10.73
C LEU A 410 -15.28 -19.33 9.97
N TYR A 411 -14.36 -18.37 9.87
CA TYR A 411 -13.09 -18.61 9.18
C TYR A 411 -12.00 -19.13 10.11
N GLU A 412 -12.10 -18.93 11.43
CA GLU A 412 -11.15 -19.44 12.42
C GLU A 412 -9.69 -19.08 12.08
N VAL A 413 -9.46 -17.80 11.78
CA VAL A 413 -8.11 -17.25 11.48
C VAL A 413 -7.66 -16.17 12.48
N SER A 414 -8.47 -15.89 13.51
CA SER A 414 -8.07 -14.97 14.59
C SER A 414 -7.21 -15.67 15.64
N LEU A 415 -6.64 -14.89 16.56
CA LEU A 415 -5.90 -15.34 17.73
C LEU A 415 -6.40 -14.59 18.98
N PRO A 416 -6.20 -15.12 20.20
CA PRO A 416 -6.57 -14.43 21.44
C PRO A 416 -6.04 -12.99 21.52
N GLU A 417 -4.82 -12.75 21.03
CA GLU A 417 -4.20 -11.43 21.01
C GLU A 417 -4.89 -10.46 20.04
N LEU A 418 -5.27 -10.94 18.85
CA LEU A 418 -6.02 -10.15 17.88
C LEU A 418 -7.41 -9.83 18.41
N ASP A 419 -8.09 -10.83 18.98
CA ASP A 419 -9.41 -10.66 19.61
C ASP A 419 -9.35 -9.65 20.76
N THR A 420 -8.29 -9.71 21.58
CA THR A 420 -8.09 -8.77 22.69
C THR A 420 -7.94 -7.34 22.19
N LEU A 421 -7.09 -7.12 21.17
CA LEU A 421 -6.96 -5.81 20.53
C LEU A 421 -8.29 -5.30 19.98
N VAL A 422 -9.03 -6.14 19.25
CA VAL A 422 -10.31 -5.75 18.63
C VAL A 422 -11.37 -5.45 19.69
N ASN A 423 -11.47 -6.25 20.75
CA ASN A 423 -12.43 -6.04 21.83
C ASN A 423 -12.17 -4.74 22.58
N ILE A 424 -10.91 -4.47 22.94
CA ILE A 424 -10.54 -3.20 23.58
C ILE A 424 -10.85 -2.04 22.63
N ALA A 425 -10.36 -2.11 21.38
CA ALA A 425 -10.57 -1.08 20.38
C ALA A 425 -12.04 -0.72 20.18
N ASN A 426 -12.94 -1.71 20.04
CA ASN A 426 -14.37 -1.47 19.83
C ASN A 426 -15.09 -0.89 21.06
N ALA A 427 -14.52 -1.03 22.26
CA ALA A 427 -15.07 -0.45 23.49
C ALA A 427 -14.58 0.99 23.75
N LEU A 428 -13.54 1.45 23.05
CA LEU A 428 -12.97 2.78 23.27
C LEU A 428 -13.81 3.89 22.61
N PRO A 429 -13.93 5.07 23.26
CA PRO A 429 -14.63 6.21 22.67
C PRO A 429 -14.05 6.64 21.32
N GLY A 430 -14.94 6.95 20.37
CA GLY A 430 -14.57 7.41 19.03
C GLY A 430 -14.21 6.30 18.05
N CYS A 431 -14.24 5.02 18.45
CA CYS A 431 -14.07 3.90 17.53
C CYS A 431 -15.40 3.59 16.81
N PHE A 432 -15.39 3.63 15.47
CA PHE A 432 -16.54 3.21 14.65
C PHE A 432 -16.58 1.68 14.53
N GLY A 433 -15.41 1.06 14.33
CA GLY A 433 -15.29 -0.38 14.22
C GLY A 433 -13.84 -0.82 14.09
N ALA A 434 -13.52 -1.96 14.68
CA ALA A 434 -12.22 -2.60 14.65
C ALA A 434 -12.33 -4.07 14.25
N ARG A 435 -11.32 -4.56 13.54
CA ARG A 435 -11.17 -5.96 13.11
C ARG A 435 -9.71 -6.34 12.92
N LEU A 436 -9.41 -7.64 12.91
CA LEU A 436 -8.13 -8.12 12.38
C LEU A 436 -7.96 -7.70 10.90
N THR A 437 -6.75 -7.61 10.37
CA THR A 437 -6.51 -7.29 8.95
C THR A 437 -5.41 -8.17 8.36
N GLY A 438 -5.55 -8.52 7.08
CA GLY A 438 -4.73 -9.51 6.39
C GLY A 438 -5.12 -10.96 6.72
N ALA A 439 -4.21 -11.89 6.43
CA ALA A 439 -4.49 -13.34 6.46
C ALA A 439 -4.75 -13.97 7.85
N GLY A 440 -4.73 -13.19 8.94
CA GLY A 440 -4.85 -13.70 10.30
C GLY A 440 -3.62 -14.48 10.80
N PHE A 441 -3.84 -15.32 11.81
CA PHE A 441 -2.85 -16.10 12.56
C PHE A 441 -1.73 -15.23 13.17
N GLY A 442 -2.08 -14.00 13.56
CA GLY A 442 -1.16 -12.97 14.03
C GLY A 442 -1.19 -11.73 13.13
N GLY A 443 -0.23 -10.83 13.32
CA GLY A 443 -0.14 -9.58 12.58
C GLY A 443 -0.96 -8.45 13.21
N CYS A 444 -1.68 -7.70 12.38
CA CYS A 444 -2.32 -6.45 12.79
C CYS A 444 -3.84 -6.52 12.92
N THR A 445 -4.37 -5.55 13.65
CA THR A 445 -5.77 -5.12 13.59
C THR A 445 -5.86 -3.74 12.96
N VAL A 446 -7.02 -3.41 12.40
CA VAL A 446 -7.36 -2.09 11.87
C VAL A 446 -8.63 -1.58 12.54
N SER A 447 -8.61 -0.31 12.93
CA SER A 447 -9.74 0.41 13.51
C SER A 447 -10.00 1.69 12.73
N LEU A 448 -11.27 2.03 12.53
CA LEU A 448 -11.69 3.36 12.08
C LEU A 448 -12.05 4.18 13.29
N VAL A 449 -11.37 5.30 13.48
CA VAL A 449 -11.48 6.13 14.69
C VAL A 449 -11.75 7.56 14.28
N GLU A 450 -12.62 8.26 15.00
CA GLU A 450 -12.82 9.69 14.82
C GLU A 450 -11.49 10.44 15.06
N GLU A 451 -11.08 11.28 14.10
CA GLU A 451 -9.75 11.92 14.06
C GLU A 451 -9.40 12.64 15.37
N LYS A 452 -10.39 13.29 16.01
CA LYS A 452 -10.21 14.01 17.28
C LYS A 452 -9.88 13.08 18.45
N HIS A 453 -10.28 11.81 18.39
CA HIS A 453 -10.04 10.78 19.41
C HIS A 453 -8.80 9.93 19.14
N ALA A 454 -8.24 9.97 17.91
CA ALA A 454 -7.21 9.03 17.47
C ALA A 454 -5.98 8.94 18.39
N LYS A 455 -5.46 10.07 18.90
CA LYS A 455 -4.29 10.06 19.81
C LYS A 455 -4.59 9.38 21.15
N ASN A 456 -5.70 9.77 21.78
CA ASN A 456 -6.13 9.20 23.06
C ASN A 456 -6.51 7.72 22.91
N PHE A 457 -7.14 7.36 21.78
CA PHE A 457 -7.44 5.97 21.43
C PHE A 457 -6.19 5.11 21.38
N VAL A 458 -5.11 5.60 20.75
CA VAL A 458 -3.83 4.87 20.69
C VAL A 458 -3.25 4.62 22.08
N GLU A 459 -3.24 5.62 22.96
CA GLU A 459 -2.72 5.50 24.32
C GLU A 459 -3.51 4.46 25.13
N GLN A 460 -4.84 4.54 25.09
CA GLN A 460 -5.72 3.60 25.80
C GLN A 460 -5.64 2.18 25.23
N LEU A 461 -5.55 2.03 23.92
CA LEU A 461 -5.41 0.71 23.29
C LEU A 461 -4.07 0.06 23.66
N LYS A 462 -2.97 0.83 23.67
CA LYS A 462 -1.65 0.35 24.11
C LYS A 462 -1.67 -0.11 25.56
N ASP A 463 -2.18 0.74 26.46
CA ASP A 463 -2.25 0.43 27.89
C ASP A 463 -3.17 -0.76 28.18
N GLY A 464 -4.37 -0.77 27.60
CA GLY A 464 -5.33 -1.86 27.75
C GLY A 464 -4.78 -3.19 27.25
N TYR A 465 -4.13 -3.22 26.08
CA TYR A 465 -3.55 -4.43 25.54
C TYR A 465 -2.38 -4.94 26.38
N LYS A 466 -1.50 -4.05 26.84
CA LYS A 466 -0.39 -4.39 27.73
C LYS A 466 -0.88 -4.93 29.07
N LYS A 467 -1.93 -4.36 29.65
CA LYS A 467 -2.55 -4.86 30.88
C LYS A 467 -3.18 -6.25 30.69
N ALA A 468 -3.85 -6.48 29.57
CA ALA A 468 -4.54 -7.74 29.31
C ALA A 468 -3.60 -8.90 28.93
N THR A 469 -2.49 -8.61 28.24
CA THR A 469 -1.63 -9.65 27.63
C THR A 469 -0.18 -9.63 28.10
N GLY A 470 0.27 -8.56 28.74
CA GLY A 470 1.69 -8.30 29.03
C GLY A 470 2.50 -7.85 27.80
N ILE A 471 1.89 -7.74 26.62
CA ILE A 471 2.56 -7.43 25.36
C ILE A 471 2.40 -5.94 25.03
N GLU A 472 3.48 -5.29 24.60
CA GLU A 472 3.45 -3.92 24.13
C GLU A 472 3.23 -3.88 22.60
N ALA A 473 2.06 -3.39 22.18
CA ALA A 473 1.72 -3.25 20.76
C ALA A 473 2.34 -1.99 20.13
N ASP A 474 2.78 -2.10 18.88
CA ASP A 474 3.03 -0.92 18.07
C ASP A 474 1.72 -0.48 17.43
N ILE A 475 1.39 0.80 17.57
CA ILE A 475 0.13 1.34 17.06
C ILE A 475 0.41 2.60 16.26
N TYR A 476 -0.15 2.64 15.05
CA TYR A 476 0.10 3.65 14.04
C TYR A 476 -1.22 4.33 13.66
N ILE A 477 -1.23 5.66 13.74
CA ILE A 477 -2.29 6.46 13.11
C ILE A 477 -1.86 6.69 11.67
N CYS A 478 -2.73 6.33 10.74
CA CYS A 478 -2.51 6.35 9.31
C CYS A 478 -3.65 7.08 8.58
N LYS A 479 -3.36 7.53 7.37
CA LYS A 479 -4.33 8.09 6.43
C LYS A 479 -4.24 7.41 5.07
N ALA A 480 -5.39 7.29 4.41
CA ALA A 480 -5.45 6.83 3.03
C ALA A 480 -4.67 7.78 2.10
N THR A 481 -3.79 7.23 1.27
CA THR A 481 -2.83 8.00 0.45
C THR A 481 -2.87 7.58 -1.03
N GLN A 482 -2.16 8.33 -1.88
CA GLN A 482 -1.96 7.96 -3.28
C GLN A 482 -1.10 6.71 -3.42
N GLY A 483 -1.34 5.94 -4.47
CA GLY A 483 -0.56 4.77 -4.83
C GLY A 483 0.86 5.11 -5.27
N VAL A 484 1.55 4.13 -5.85
CA VAL A 484 2.91 4.33 -6.35
C VAL A 484 3.01 5.51 -7.32
N HIS A 485 4.05 6.32 -7.14
CA HIS A 485 4.31 7.49 -7.97
C HIS A 485 5.80 7.81 -8.01
N VAL A 486 6.19 8.48 -9.10
CA VAL A 486 7.49 9.14 -9.21
C VAL A 486 7.40 10.46 -8.49
N GLU A 487 8.05 10.57 -7.33
CA GLU A 487 8.10 11.82 -6.57
C GLU A 487 9.15 12.76 -7.18
N TRP A 488 10.26 12.21 -7.68
CA TRP A 488 11.27 12.99 -8.41
C TRP A 488 11.86 12.24 -9.59
N ARG A 489 12.14 13.00 -10.65
CA ARG A 489 12.95 12.58 -11.79
C ARG A 489 13.85 13.74 -12.20
N LYS A 490 15.14 13.48 -12.38
CA LYS A 490 16.09 14.46 -12.89
C LYS A 490 15.64 14.90 -14.30
N PRO A 491 15.46 16.22 -14.55
CA PRO A 491 15.13 16.71 -15.87
C PRO A 491 16.20 16.31 -16.89
N SER A 492 15.77 15.83 -18.06
CA SER A 492 16.64 15.58 -19.20
C SER A 492 17.18 16.86 -19.84
#